data_AF-A0A6J2VD91-F1
#
_entry.id   AF-A0A6J2VD91-F1
#
_cell.length_a   1.000
_cell.length_b   1.000
_cell.length_c   1.000
_cell.angle_alpha   90.00
_cell.angle_beta   90.00
_cell.angle_gamma   90.00
#
_symmetry.space_group_name_H-M   'P 1'
#
loop_
_entity.id
_entity.type
_entity.pdbx_description
1 polymer ?
#
loop_
_entity_poly.entity_id
_entity_poly.type
_entity_poly.pdbx_seq_one_letter_code
_entity_poly.pdbx_strand_id
1 'polypeptide(L)'
;MGKYFFSETDIGRTWEHVLCAFWQRYPNPYSSHVLTEDVVFRAVTSDNCLISRRLFTKTNRLPRWAECVFPINLSRSVYIIEDSIVDPGNGSFTTLTWNLNHTKLMTVVERCVFLEKQDQPVLTRLTREAWISSAVFGLSRPIQEFGLARFKSNQVKAMKGLEYSLSNLQKSSTVSQNGITSQDLPEKAKDLSSTPDSQKPQQYA
;
A
#
# COMPACT_ATOMS: atom_id res chain seq x y z
N MET A 1 -5.85 -28.21 2.52
CA MET A 1 -4.48 -27.82 2.17
C MET A 1 -4.56 -26.68 1.16
N GLY A 2 -3.85 -25.57 1.39
CA GLY A 2 -3.87 -24.39 0.51
C GLY A 2 -2.71 -24.39 -0.49
N LYS A 3 -2.73 -23.45 -1.44
CA LYS A 3 -1.61 -23.20 -2.36
C LYS A 3 -0.61 -22.25 -1.72
N TYR A 4 0.67 -22.54 -1.91
CA TYR A 4 1.78 -21.72 -1.46
C TYR A 4 2.44 -21.05 -2.66
N PHE A 5 2.87 -19.81 -2.48
CA PHE A 5 3.67 -19.05 -3.43
C PHE A 5 4.88 -18.47 -2.71
N PHE A 6 6.03 -18.50 -3.39
CA PHE A 6 7.26 -17.87 -2.95
C PHE A 6 7.90 -17.14 -4.13
N SER A 7 8.45 -15.96 -3.86
CA SER A 7 9.32 -15.26 -4.81
C SER A 7 10.30 -14.38 -4.07
N GLU A 8 11.47 -14.20 -4.67
CA GLU A 8 12.48 -13.29 -4.18
C GLU A 8 12.92 -12.37 -5.31
N THR A 9 13.09 -11.08 -5.02
CA THR A 9 13.47 -10.08 -6.02
C THR A 9 14.27 -8.96 -5.37
N ASP A 10 15.22 -8.42 -6.12
CA ASP A 10 16.04 -7.30 -5.69
C ASP A 10 15.50 -5.99 -6.25
N ILE A 11 15.30 -4.98 -5.40
CA ILE A 11 14.87 -3.64 -5.77
C ILE A 11 16.10 -2.73 -5.77
N GLY A 12 16.42 -2.14 -6.93
CA GLY A 12 17.58 -1.26 -7.15
C GLY A 12 17.54 0.10 -6.45
N ARG A 13 17.12 0.14 -5.17
CA ARG A 13 17.02 1.32 -4.31
C ARG A 13 17.34 0.93 -2.87
N THR A 14 17.84 1.89 -2.10
CA THR A 14 18.12 1.71 -0.66
C THR A 14 16.84 1.37 0.11
N TRP A 15 17.00 0.71 1.25
CA TRP A 15 15.87 0.25 2.06
C TRP A 15 14.99 1.40 2.53
N GLU A 16 15.56 2.54 2.89
CA GLU A 16 14.82 3.73 3.33
C GLU A 16 13.97 4.31 2.19
N HIS A 17 14.51 4.36 0.97
CA HIS A 17 13.74 4.83 -0.19
C HIS A 17 12.57 3.89 -0.49
N VAL A 18 12.78 2.57 -0.39
CA VAL A 18 11.73 1.57 -0.57
C VAL A 18 10.67 1.73 0.52
N LEU A 19 11.07 1.92 1.78
CA LEU A 19 10.18 2.15 2.90
C LEU A 19 9.31 3.41 2.69
N CYS A 20 9.93 4.54 2.36
CA CYS A 20 9.22 5.79 2.07
C CYS A 20 8.22 5.63 0.91
N ALA A 21 8.64 4.98 -0.18
CA ALA A 21 7.76 4.73 -1.32
C ALA A 21 6.61 3.77 -0.96
N PHE A 22 6.85 2.80 -0.08
CA PHE A 22 5.83 1.84 0.33
C PHE A 22 4.64 2.50 1.03
N TRP A 23 4.90 3.51 1.87
CA TRP A 23 3.86 4.29 2.55
C TRP A 23 3.11 5.25 1.62
N GLN A 24 3.72 5.61 0.47
CA GLN A 24 3.16 6.51 -0.52
C GLN A 24 2.81 5.79 -1.84
N ARG A 25 2.62 4.47 -1.79
CA ARG A 25 2.38 3.69 -3.01
C ARG A 25 1.00 3.94 -3.59
N TYR A 26 0.06 4.47 -2.83
CA TYR A 26 -1.26 4.83 -3.29
C TYR A 26 -1.51 6.34 -3.17
N PRO A 27 -2.29 6.93 -4.09
CA PRO A 27 -2.83 6.31 -5.32
C PRO A 27 -1.74 6.09 -6.39
N ASN A 28 -1.93 5.08 -7.26
CA ASN A 28 -1.09 4.86 -8.44
C ASN A 28 -1.89 4.31 -9.63
N PRO A 29 -1.43 4.51 -10.89
CA PRO A 29 -2.15 4.07 -12.10
C PRO A 29 -2.39 2.55 -12.21
N TYR A 30 -1.57 1.74 -11.54
CA TYR A 30 -1.63 0.27 -11.61
C TYR A 30 -2.60 -0.33 -10.58
N SER A 31 -3.12 0.49 -9.66
CA SER A 31 -3.88 0.07 -8.49
C SER A 31 -5.18 0.83 -8.29
N SER A 32 -5.87 1.22 -9.38
CA SER A 32 -7.17 1.91 -9.35
C SER A 32 -8.30 1.15 -8.63
N HIS A 33 -8.09 -0.13 -8.32
CA HIS A 33 -9.02 -0.95 -7.56
C HIS A 33 -8.94 -0.68 -6.05
N VAL A 34 -7.90 -0.01 -5.55
CA VAL A 34 -7.78 0.43 -4.16
C VAL A 34 -8.55 1.74 -4.01
N LEU A 35 -9.56 1.73 -3.15
CA LEU A 35 -10.47 2.86 -2.95
C LEU A 35 -10.06 3.71 -1.75
N THR A 36 -9.75 3.05 -0.64
CA THR A 36 -9.35 3.71 0.61
C THR A 36 -8.17 3.00 1.24
N GLU A 37 -7.41 3.77 2.00
CA GLU A 37 -6.28 3.34 2.81
C GLU A 37 -6.31 4.15 4.10
N ASP A 38 -6.44 3.46 5.23
CA ASP A 38 -6.61 4.07 6.54
C ASP A 38 -5.62 3.45 7.53
N VAL A 39 -4.93 4.27 8.31
CA VAL A 39 -4.09 3.78 9.43
C VAL A 39 -5.00 3.66 10.65
N VAL A 40 -5.27 2.43 11.07
CA VAL A 40 -6.14 2.17 12.23
C VAL A 40 -5.37 2.12 13.54
N PHE A 41 -4.07 1.82 13.47
CA PHE A 41 -3.18 1.80 14.63
C PHE A 41 -1.74 2.04 14.20
N ARG A 42 -0.99 2.80 15.01
CA ARG A 42 0.45 3.01 14.83
C ARG A 42 1.08 3.35 16.17
N ALA A 43 2.20 2.70 16.48
CA ALA A 43 2.98 2.96 17.67
C ALA A 43 4.45 2.65 17.43
N VAL A 44 5.33 3.32 18.18
CA VAL A 44 6.74 2.94 18.30
C VAL A 44 6.87 2.13 19.58
N THR A 45 7.50 0.96 19.48
CA THR A 45 7.72 0.05 20.60
C THR A 45 8.97 0.44 21.39
N SER A 46 9.18 -0.15 22.57
CA SER A 46 10.34 0.13 23.42
C SER A 46 11.69 -0.24 22.78
N ASP A 47 11.67 -1.20 21.86
CA ASP A 47 12.80 -1.65 21.03
C ASP A 47 12.98 -0.81 19.75
N ASN A 48 12.33 0.36 19.67
CA ASN A 48 12.45 1.30 18.54
C ASN A 48 11.96 0.75 17.19
N CYS A 49 11.01 -0.20 17.22
CA CYS A 49 10.32 -0.68 16.02
C CYS A 49 9.01 0.11 15.81
N LEU A 50 8.70 0.43 14.56
CA LEU A 50 7.39 1.02 14.19
C LEU A 50 6.43 -0.11 13.86
N ILE A 51 5.41 -0.28 14.68
CA ILE A 51 4.28 -1.17 14.40
C ILE A 51 3.12 -0.37 13.83
N SER A 52 2.49 -0.88 12.79
CA SER A 52 1.30 -0.26 12.18
C SER A 52 0.31 -1.30 11.73
N ARG A 53 -0.98 -0.97 11.84
CA ARG A 53 -2.08 -1.67 11.19
C ARG A 53 -2.78 -0.70 10.25
N ARG A 54 -2.94 -1.11 9.01
CA ARG A 54 -3.70 -0.40 7.98
C ARG A 54 -4.91 -1.22 7.53
N LEU A 55 -5.99 -0.51 7.19
CA LEU A 55 -7.18 -1.06 6.57
C LEU A 55 -7.28 -0.51 5.15
N PHE A 56 -7.49 -1.41 4.19
CA PHE A 56 -7.72 -1.05 2.80
C PHE A 56 -9.11 -1.51 2.37
N THR A 57 -9.78 -0.67 1.57
CA THR A 57 -10.96 -1.07 0.82
C THR A 57 -10.60 -1.21 -0.64
N LYS A 58 -10.89 -2.37 -1.24
CA LYS A 58 -10.63 -2.63 -2.67
C LYS A 58 -11.88 -3.10 -3.39
N THR A 59 -12.03 -2.74 -4.65
CA THR A 59 -13.03 -3.34 -5.53
C THR A 59 -12.60 -4.75 -5.93
N ASN A 60 -13.52 -5.70 -5.87
CA ASN A 60 -13.29 -7.07 -6.30
C ASN A 60 -14.32 -7.46 -7.34
N ARG A 61 -13.87 -7.51 -8.59
CA ARG A 61 -14.60 -8.17 -9.66
C ARG A 61 -14.46 -9.67 -9.48
N LEU A 62 -15.58 -10.34 -9.28
CA LEU A 62 -15.64 -11.79 -9.26
C LEU A 62 -15.40 -12.30 -10.69
N PRO A 63 -14.71 -13.44 -10.87
CA PRO A 63 -14.72 -14.11 -12.16
C PRO A 63 -16.16 -14.58 -12.49
N ARG A 64 -16.52 -14.61 -13.77
CA ARG A 64 -17.90 -14.93 -14.22
C ARG A 64 -18.45 -16.24 -13.66
N TRP A 65 -17.62 -17.28 -13.54
CA TRP A 65 -18.05 -18.56 -12.95
C TRP A 65 -18.44 -18.40 -11.47
N ALA A 66 -17.81 -17.50 -10.74
CA ALA A 66 -18.11 -17.24 -9.33
C ALA A 66 -19.41 -16.44 -9.18
N GLU A 67 -19.72 -15.54 -10.11
CA GLU A 67 -21.00 -14.82 -10.12
C GLU A 67 -22.21 -15.77 -10.21
N CYS A 68 -22.06 -16.93 -10.86
CA CYS A 68 -23.12 -17.95 -10.92
C CYS A 68 -23.26 -18.78 -9.64
N VAL A 69 -22.22 -18.87 -8.82
CA VAL A 69 -22.17 -19.74 -7.63
C VAL A 69 -22.41 -18.96 -6.33
N PHE A 70 -22.06 -17.67 -6.32
CA PHE A 70 -22.18 -16.81 -5.14
C PHE A 70 -23.37 -15.86 -5.25
N PRO A 71 -23.99 -15.49 -4.11
CA PRO A 71 -25.16 -14.62 -4.11
C PRO A 71 -24.89 -13.29 -4.81
N ILE A 72 -25.84 -12.83 -5.63
CA ILE A 72 -25.80 -11.52 -6.32
C ILE A 72 -25.57 -10.35 -5.36
N ASN A 73 -25.96 -10.50 -4.09
CA ASN A 73 -25.83 -9.49 -3.04
C ASN A 73 -24.46 -9.50 -2.33
N LEU A 74 -23.49 -10.28 -2.80
CA LEU A 74 -22.15 -10.29 -2.20
C LEU A 74 -21.49 -8.92 -2.43
N SER A 75 -21.09 -8.27 -1.34
CA SER A 75 -20.42 -6.96 -1.41
C SER A 75 -19.22 -7.03 -2.35
N ARG A 76 -19.19 -6.14 -3.35
CA ARG A 76 -18.09 -6.02 -4.31
C ARG A 76 -16.83 -5.42 -3.68
N SER A 77 -16.92 -4.96 -2.44
CA SER A 77 -15.78 -4.45 -1.69
C SER A 77 -15.10 -5.57 -0.90
N VAL A 78 -13.78 -5.60 -0.96
CA VAL A 78 -12.92 -6.44 -0.12
C VAL A 78 -12.22 -5.54 0.87
N TYR A 79 -12.30 -5.91 2.15
CA TYR A 79 -11.54 -5.29 3.22
C TYR A 79 -10.27 -6.08 3.46
N ILE A 80 -9.15 -5.39 3.54
CA ILE A 80 -7.84 -6.00 3.73
C ILE A 80 -7.17 -5.33 4.92
N ILE A 81 -6.68 -6.14 5.85
CA ILE A 81 -5.78 -5.67 6.89
C ILE A 81 -4.34 -5.88 6.42
N GLU A 82 -3.51 -4.90 6.69
CA GLU A 82 -2.06 -5.00 6.62
C GLU A 82 -1.48 -4.67 7.99
N ASP A 83 -0.84 -5.64 8.61
CA ASP A 83 0.05 -5.41 9.74
C ASP A 83 1.46 -5.26 9.24
N SER A 84 2.22 -4.36 9.87
CA SER A 84 3.59 -4.09 9.46
C SER A 84 4.47 -3.75 10.64
N ILE A 85 5.73 -4.14 10.54
CA ILE A 85 6.79 -3.86 11.50
C ILE A 85 7.98 -3.31 10.73
N VAL A 86 8.41 -2.10 11.08
CA VAL A 86 9.68 -1.53 10.64
C VAL A 86 10.67 -1.65 11.79
N ASP A 87 11.80 -2.28 11.53
CA ASP A 87 12.93 -2.39 12.44
C ASP A 87 14.13 -1.69 11.78
N PRO A 88 14.39 -0.42 12.14
CA PRO A 88 15.52 0.33 11.61
C PRO A 88 16.88 -0.23 12.04
N GLY A 89 16.96 -0.91 13.19
CA GLY A 89 18.22 -1.47 13.69
C GLY A 89 18.71 -2.64 12.83
N ASN A 90 17.77 -3.44 12.32
CA ASN A 90 18.06 -4.57 11.43
C ASN A 90 17.87 -4.26 9.93
N GLY A 91 17.54 -3.02 9.56
CA GLY A 91 17.24 -2.66 8.16
C GLY A 91 16.12 -3.51 7.57
N SER A 92 15.11 -3.85 8.39
CA SER A 92 14.06 -4.82 8.05
C SER A 92 12.70 -4.17 8.10
N PHE A 93 11.90 -4.43 7.06
CA PHE A 93 10.51 -4.03 7.01
C PHE A 93 9.65 -5.22 6.60
N THR A 94 8.78 -5.66 7.51
CA THR A 94 7.93 -6.83 7.30
C THR A 94 6.47 -6.40 7.25
N THR A 95 5.71 -6.94 6.29
CA THR A 95 4.27 -6.77 6.22
C THR A 95 3.54 -8.10 6.13
N LEU A 96 2.41 -8.21 6.81
CA LEU A 96 1.48 -9.32 6.73
C LEU A 96 0.11 -8.77 6.30
N THR A 97 -0.41 -9.26 5.19
CA THR A 97 -1.65 -8.76 4.58
C THR A 97 -2.66 -9.89 4.41
N TRP A 98 -3.92 -9.67 4.77
CA TRP A 98 -4.98 -10.65 4.56
C TRP A 98 -6.36 -10.01 4.37
N ASN A 99 -7.25 -10.70 3.64
CA ASN A 99 -8.63 -10.27 3.49
C ASN A 99 -9.48 -10.61 4.73
N LEU A 100 -10.28 -9.64 5.20
CA LEU A 100 -11.20 -9.80 6.33
C LEU A 100 -12.52 -10.45 5.93
N ASN A 101 -13.07 -10.05 4.79
CA ASN A 101 -14.32 -10.58 4.26
C ASN A 101 -14.06 -11.56 3.10
N HIS A 102 -15.11 -12.29 2.70
CA HIS A 102 -15.07 -13.31 1.64
C HIS A 102 -14.14 -14.51 1.92
N THR A 103 -13.77 -14.75 3.18
CA THR A 103 -12.87 -15.83 3.61
C THR A 103 -13.42 -17.24 3.33
N LYS A 104 -14.75 -17.42 3.32
CA LYS A 104 -15.38 -18.67 2.86
C LYS A 104 -15.03 -18.99 1.41
N LEU A 105 -15.05 -17.98 0.53
CA LEU A 105 -14.70 -18.12 -0.88
C LEU A 105 -13.21 -18.37 -1.01
N MET A 106 -12.40 -17.42 -0.53
CA MET A 106 -10.96 -17.47 -0.67
C MET A 106 -10.31 -16.59 0.41
N THR A 107 -9.33 -17.16 1.09
CA THR A 107 -8.45 -16.43 1.98
C THR A 107 -7.07 -16.37 1.34
N VAL A 108 -6.54 -15.16 1.23
CA VAL A 108 -5.18 -14.89 0.79
C VAL A 108 -4.46 -14.23 1.95
N VAL A 109 -3.41 -14.88 2.44
CA VAL A 109 -2.47 -14.31 3.40
C VAL A 109 -1.16 -14.09 2.65
N GLU A 110 -0.64 -12.87 2.69
CA GLU A 110 0.61 -12.50 2.05
C GLU A 110 1.57 -11.94 3.08
N ARG A 111 2.81 -12.43 3.07
CA ARG A 111 3.92 -11.90 3.85
C ARG A 111 4.97 -11.34 2.91
N CYS A 112 5.43 -10.13 3.17
CA CYS A 112 6.56 -9.52 2.48
C CYS A 112 7.61 -9.11 3.51
N VAL A 113 8.88 -9.37 3.19
CA VAL A 113 10.02 -8.91 3.97
C VAL A 113 10.92 -8.13 3.03
N PHE A 114 11.13 -6.86 3.35
CA PHE A 114 12.09 -5.98 2.70
C PHE A 114 13.30 -5.88 3.63
N LEU A 115 14.45 -6.34 3.16
CA LEU A 115 15.68 -6.39 3.93
C LEU A 115 16.77 -5.62 3.20
N GLU A 116 17.46 -4.76 3.92
CA GLU A 116 18.69 -4.12 3.44
C GLU A 116 19.78 -5.18 3.18
N LYS A 117 20.47 -5.09 2.04
CA LYS A 117 21.61 -5.96 1.77
C LYS A 117 22.90 -5.34 2.31
N GLN A 118 23.49 -5.99 3.32
CA GLN A 118 24.78 -5.55 3.89
C GLN A 118 25.90 -5.46 2.84
N ASP A 119 25.95 -6.40 1.90
CA ASP A 119 26.99 -6.41 0.84
C ASP A 119 26.75 -5.34 -0.24
N GLN A 120 25.50 -4.88 -0.41
CA GLN A 120 25.10 -3.91 -1.44
C GLN A 120 24.02 -2.98 -0.89
N PRO A 121 24.38 -1.95 -0.09
CA PRO A 121 23.40 -1.08 0.60
C PRO A 121 22.46 -0.31 -0.33
N VAL A 122 22.82 -0.20 -1.61
CA VAL A 122 21.98 0.38 -2.67
C VAL A 122 20.81 -0.51 -3.10
N LEU A 123 20.73 -1.73 -2.58
CA LEU A 123 19.81 -2.78 -3.01
C LEU A 123 18.98 -3.29 -1.83
N THR A 124 17.66 -3.33 -2.03
CA THR A 124 16.73 -3.91 -1.05
C THR A 124 16.27 -5.28 -1.54
N ARG A 125 16.47 -6.31 -0.73
CA ARG A 125 15.95 -7.65 -0.99
C ARG A 125 14.47 -7.70 -0.59
N LEU A 126 13.59 -8.09 -1.51
CA LEU A 126 12.19 -8.38 -1.24
C LEU A 126 11.96 -9.90 -1.30
N THR A 127 11.61 -10.49 -0.17
CA THR A 127 11.10 -11.87 -0.09
C THR A 127 9.59 -11.82 0.10
N ARG A 128 8.85 -12.56 -0.73
CA ARG A 128 7.38 -12.59 -0.72
C ARG A 128 6.87 -14.02 -0.65
N GLU A 129 5.97 -14.23 0.29
CA GLU A 129 5.29 -15.49 0.54
C GLU A 129 3.78 -15.27 0.51
N ALA A 130 3.04 -16.23 -0.02
CA ALA A 130 1.59 -16.19 0.07
C ALA A 130 0.96 -17.57 0.26
N TRP A 131 -0.11 -17.60 1.04
CA TRP A 131 -0.93 -18.77 1.31
C TRP A 131 -2.36 -18.51 0.85
N ILE A 132 -2.83 -19.33 -0.07
CA ILE A 132 -4.13 -19.18 -0.72
C ILE A 132 -4.96 -20.41 -0.40
N SER A 133 -6.09 -20.20 0.28
CA SER A 133 -6.98 -21.27 0.70
C SER A 133 -8.43 -20.94 0.36
N SER A 134 -9.28 -21.96 0.30
CA SER A 134 -10.71 -21.84 0.03
C SER A 134 -11.45 -22.86 0.89
N ALA A 135 -12.56 -22.44 1.50
CA ALA A 135 -13.42 -23.30 2.30
C ALA A 135 -14.63 -23.85 1.50
N VAL A 136 -14.68 -23.61 0.18
CA VAL A 136 -15.77 -24.10 -0.68
C VAL A 136 -15.56 -25.58 -0.98
N PHE A 137 -16.45 -26.42 -0.44
CA PHE A 137 -16.41 -27.86 -0.68
C PHE A 137 -16.63 -28.17 -2.18
N GLY A 138 -15.91 -29.16 -2.71
CA GLY A 138 -15.98 -29.57 -4.12
C GLY A 138 -15.30 -28.62 -5.13
N LEU A 139 -15.13 -27.33 -4.82
CA LEU A 139 -14.52 -26.34 -5.71
C LEU A 139 -13.22 -25.72 -5.16
N SER A 140 -12.69 -26.20 -4.03
CA SER A 140 -11.52 -25.61 -3.39
C SER A 140 -10.30 -25.53 -4.30
N ARG A 141 -10.00 -26.58 -5.08
CA ARG A 141 -8.85 -26.62 -6.01
C ARG A 141 -8.93 -25.58 -7.14
N PRO A 142 -9.99 -25.52 -7.97
CA PRO A 142 -10.06 -24.52 -9.05
C PRO A 142 -10.07 -23.08 -8.51
N ILE A 143 -10.68 -22.84 -7.34
CA ILE A 143 -10.67 -21.53 -6.68
C ILE A 143 -9.26 -21.14 -6.27
N GLN A 144 -8.50 -22.06 -5.69
CA GLN A 144 -7.11 -21.82 -5.28
C GLN A 144 -6.20 -21.56 -6.50
N GLU A 145 -6.38 -22.29 -7.61
CA GLU A 145 -5.63 -22.04 -8.85
C GLU A 145 -5.94 -20.65 -9.43
N PHE A 146 -7.22 -20.27 -9.47
CA PHE A 146 -7.64 -18.93 -9.85
C PHE A 146 -7.02 -17.87 -8.93
N GLY A 147 -7.06 -18.10 -7.62
CA GLY A 147 -6.45 -17.23 -6.62
C GLY A 147 -4.96 -17.04 -6.85
N LEU A 148 -4.23 -18.12 -7.11
CA LEU A 148 -2.80 -18.09 -7.39
C LEU A 148 -2.46 -17.33 -8.68
N ALA A 149 -3.21 -17.57 -9.76
CA ALA A 149 -3.03 -16.85 -11.01
C ALA A 149 -3.29 -15.35 -10.85
N ARG A 150 -4.36 -15.00 -10.13
CA ARG A 150 -4.69 -13.59 -9.81
C ARG A 150 -3.63 -12.95 -8.92
N PHE A 151 -3.13 -13.67 -7.92
CA PHE A 151 -2.09 -13.20 -7.03
C PHE A 151 -0.81 -12.85 -7.80
N LYS A 152 -0.33 -13.74 -8.69
CA LYS A 152 0.83 -13.48 -9.55
C LYS A 152 0.66 -12.22 -10.40
N SER A 153 -0.52 -12.03 -11.00
CA SER A 153 -0.82 -10.82 -11.78
C SER A 153 -0.82 -9.55 -10.90
N ASN A 154 -1.35 -9.65 -9.68
CA ASN A 154 -1.38 -8.53 -8.73
C ASN A 154 0.01 -8.15 -8.23
N GLN A 155 0.91 -9.12 -8.02
CA GLN A 155 2.29 -8.84 -7.63
C GLN A 155 3.00 -7.95 -8.66
N VAL A 156 2.84 -8.24 -9.95
CA VAL A 156 3.42 -7.41 -11.02
C VAL A 156 2.90 -5.98 -10.95
N LYS A 157 1.60 -5.78 -10.69
CA LYS A 157 1.01 -4.45 -10.51
C LYS A 157 1.52 -3.75 -9.24
N ALA A 158 1.68 -4.50 -8.15
CA ALA A 158 2.20 -3.97 -6.90
C ALA A 158 3.64 -3.47 -7.06
N MET A 159 4.49 -4.21 -7.77
CA MET A 159 5.85 -3.78 -8.08
C MET A 159 5.87 -2.51 -8.95
N LYS A 160 5.06 -2.46 -10.02
CA LYS A 160 4.93 -1.24 -10.84
C LYS A 160 4.43 -0.02 -10.04
N GLY A 161 3.50 -0.24 -9.11
CA GLY A 161 3.00 0.80 -8.21
C GLY A 161 4.07 1.32 -7.25
N LEU A 162 4.92 0.42 -6.74
CA LEU A 162 6.05 0.79 -5.90
C LEU A 162 7.12 1.57 -6.68
N GLU A 163 7.49 1.09 -7.87
CA GLU A 163 8.42 1.78 -8.79
C GLU A 163 7.92 3.18 -9.18
N TYR A 164 6.61 3.32 -9.40
CA TYR A 164 5.98 4.60 -9.65
C TYR A 164 6.15 5.56 -8.47
N SER A 165 5.91 5.09 -7.24
CA SER A 165 6.09 5.91 -6.03
C SER A 165 7.56 6.27 -5.79
N LEU A 166 8.49 5.33 -6.00
CA LEU A 166 9.94 5.57 -5.96
C LEU A 166 10.35 6.68 -6.93
N SER A 167 9.81 6.66 -8.16
CA SER A 167 10.11 7.66 -9.18
C SER A 167 9.57 9.06 -8.80
N ASN A 168 8.41 9.12 -8.14
CA ASN A 168 7.81 10.38 -7.69
C ASN A 168 8.60 11.00 -6.53
N LEU A 169 9.07 10.19 -5.59
CA LEU A 169 9.93 10.64 -4.50
C LEU A 169 11.24 11.26 -5.03
N GLN A 170 11.86 10.64 -6.04
CA GLN A 170 13.08 11.18 -6.66
C GLN A 170 12.84 12.57 -7.27
N LYS A 171 11.72 12.76 -7.99
CA LYS A 171 11.36 14.06 -8.57
C LYS A 171 11.15 15.13 -7.50
N SER A 172 10.47 14.80 -6.41
CA SER A 172 10.22 15.74 -5.31
C SER A 172 11.51 16.23 -4.64
N SER A 173 12.49 15.33 -4.49
CA SER A 173 13.81 15.68 -3.94
C SER A 173 14.60 16.62 -4.85
N THR A 174 14.56 16.41 -6.17
CA THR A 174 15.25 17.27 -7.15
C THR A 174 14.64 18.66 -7.25
N VAL A 175 13.30 18.77 -7.22
CA VAL A 175 12.60 20.07 -7.26
C VAL A 175 12.91 20.91 -6.02
N SER A 176 13.02 20.27 -4.85
CA SER A 176 13.33 20.95 -3.59
C SER A 176 14.76 21.50 -3.53
N GLN A 177 15.72 20.89 -4.25
CA GLN A 177 17.10 21.41 -4.33
C GLN A 177 17.27 22.53 -5.35
N ASN A 178 16.45 22.57 -6.40
CA ASN A 178 16.49 23.64 -7.42
C ASN A 178 15.67 24.89 -7.04
N GLY A 179 14.91 24.85 -5.92
CA GLY A 179 14.07 25.95 -5.44
C GLY A 179 14.78 27.02 -4.60
N ILE A 180 16.10 26.93 -4.40
CA ILE A 180 16.92 27.97 -3.76
C ILE A 180 17.75 28.67 -4.84
N THR A 181 17.08 29.31 -5.80
CA THR A 181 17.65 30.43 -6.58
C THR A 181 16.58 31.51 -6.65
N SER A 182 16.90 32.68 -6.11
CA SER A 182 16.06 33.89 -6.12
C SER A 182 15.65 34.32 -7.54
N GLN A 183 14.55 35.10 -7.60
CA GLN A 183 13.93 35.85 -8.73
C GLN A 183 12.60 35.22 -9.22
N ASP A 184 11.46 35.91 -9.35
CA ASP A 184 11.08 37.32 -9.19
C ASP A 184 9.57 37.39 -8.84
N LEU A 185 9.20 38.24 -7.87
CA LEU A 185 7.82 38.67 -7.64
C LEU A 185 7.54 39.88 -8.57
N PRO A 186 6.51 39.85 -9.43
CA PRO A 186 6.08 41.06 -10.11
C PRO A 186 5.27 41.93 -9.16
N GLU A 187 5.86 43.05 -8.77
CA GLU A 187 5.21 44.20 -8.15
C GLU A 187 4.26 44.88 -9.15
N LYS A 188 2.94 44.89 -8.87
CA LYS A 188 2.08 45.97 -9.38
C LYS A 188 0.77 46.19 -8.59
N ALA A 189 0.71 47.40 -8.01
CA ALA A 189 -0.45 48.24 -7.65
C ALA A 189 -1.39 47.72 -6.53
N LYS A 190 -1.40 48.31 -5.31
CA LYS A 190 -1.97 49.62 -4.94
C LYS A 190 -3.29 49.92 -5.66
N ASP A 191 -4.42 49.58 -5.03
CA ASP A 191 -5.40 50.57 -4.58
C ASP A 191 -6.56 49.93 -3.79
N LEU A 192 -7.19 50.77 -2.97
CA LEU A 192 -8.43 50.58 -2.19
C LEU A 192 -8.29 50.02 -0.76
N SER A 193 -7.97 50.97 0.11
CA SER A 193 -8.50 51.07 1.47
C SER A 193 -10.01 50.85 1.53
N SER A 194 -10.46 49.87 2.33
CA SER A 194 -11.58 50.04 3.27
C SER A 194 -11.70 48.79 4.15
N THR A 195 -11.48 48.98 5.45
CA THR A 195 -11.93 48.07 6.53
C THR A 195 -13.47 48.05 6.55
N PRO A 196 -14.12 46.95 6.98
CA PRO A 196 -14.45 46.91 8.41
C PRO A 196 -14.43 45.51 9.08
N ASP A 197 -14.11 45.61 10.37
CA ASP A 197 -14.56 44.87 11.55
C ASP A 197 -14.46 43.34 11.69
N SER A 198 -13.79 43.02 12.80
CA SER A 198 -13.63 41.71 13.41
C SER A 198 -14.92 41.26 14.11
N GLN A 199 -15.39 40.04 13.83
CA GLN A 199 -16.26 39.31 14.74
C GLN A 199 -15.68 37.93 15.06
N LYS A 200 -15.60 37.66 16.38
CA LYS A 200 -15.09 36.45 17.02
C LYS A 200 -16.02 35.23 16.83
N PRO A 201 -15.50 34.00 16.98
CA PRO A 201 -16.20 32.76 16.65
C PRO A 201 -17.28 32.36 17.65
N GLN A 202 -18.41 31.87 17.15
CA GLN A 202 -19.44 31.18 17.93
C GLN A 202 -19.01 29.73 18.24
N GLN A 203 -18.98 29.40 19.52
CA GLN A 203 -18.89 28.03 20.04
C GLN A 203 -20.26 27.34 19.87
N TYR A 204 -20.25 26.12 19.35
CA TYR A 204 -21.41 25.23 19.39
C TYR A 204 -21.35 24.38 20.66
N ALA A 205 -22.48 24.32 21.37
CA ALA A 205 -22.76 23.40 22.47
C ALA A 205 -23.21 22.04 21.94
#